data_AF-A0A356I6W0-F1
#
_entry.id   AF-A0A356I6W0-F1
#
_cell.length_a   1.000
_cell.length_b   1.000
_cell.length_c   1.000
_cell.angle_alpha   90.00
_cell.angle_beta   90.00
_cell.angle_gamma   90.00
#
_symmetry.space_group_name_H-M   'P 1'
#
loop_
_entity.id
_entity.type
_entity.pdbx_description
1 polymer ?
#
loop_
_entity_poly.entity_id
_entity_poly.type
_entity_poly.pdbx_seq_one_letter_code
_entity_poly.pdbx_strand_id
1 'polypeptide(L)'
;MSKSTTNRSRRKTLLRVAWPLIINSGSFALLNFADRLFLSWHSEAAFRASLPGGILFFTLVCGFMALAGITNTFVSQLWGSGDRIGCARATSQGIWLALLSTPLIVLLAPIGISLLRLSGHESEVLILEEQYFKILLFGGGGMVLSSALSAFFSGRGRTRVVMSC
;
A
#
# COMPACT_ATOMS: atom_id res chain seq x y z
N MET A 1 -31.22 5.13 -32.79
CA MET A 1 -31.53 4.16 -31.70
C MET A 1 -30.30 3.40 -31.15
N SER A 2 -29.06 3.93 -31.21
CA SER A 2 -27.81 3.16 -30.95
C SER A 2 -26.98 3.59 -29.70
N LYS A 3 -27.34 4.69 -29.02
CA LYS A 3 -26.57 5.20 -27.86
C LYS A 3 -26.92 4.55 -26.51
N SER A 4 -28.15 4.03 -26.31
CA SER A 4 -28.60 3.55 -24.98
C SER A 4 -28.13 2.12 -24.63
N THR A 5 -28.03 1.22 -25.62
CA THR A 5 -27.53 -0.16 -25.45
C THR A 5 -26.05 -0.19 -25.11
N THR A 6 -25.24 0.66 -25.76
CA THR A 6 -23.83 0.88 -25.46
C THR A 6 -23.60 1.39 -24.02
N ASN A 7 -24.48 2.26 -23.52
CA ASN A 7 -24.39 2.82 -22.17
C ASN A 7 -24.79 1.80 -21.08
N ARG A 8 -25.77 0.91 -21.35
CA ARG A 8 -26.15 -0.17 -20.42
C ARG A 8 -25.05 -1.25 -20.33
N SER A 9 -24.41 -1.58 -21.45
CA SER A 9 -23.25 -2.48 -21.49
C SER A 9 -22.05 -1.89 -20.74
N ARG A 10 -21.70 -0.62 -21.01
CA ARG A 10 -20.62 0.08 -20.29
C ARG A 10 -20.86 0.15 -18.78
N ARG A 11 -22.07 0.50 -18.32
CA ARG A 11 -22.39 0.53 -16.88
C ARG A 11 -22.26 -0.83 -16.22
N LYS A 12 -22.73 -1.92 -16.86
CA LYS A 12 -22.56 -3.28 -16.33
C LYS A 12 -21.08 -3.68 -16.27
N THR A 13 -20.27 -3.31 -17.26
CA THR A 13 -18.83 -3.57 -17.26
C THR A 13 -18.11 -2.74 -16.18
N LEU A 14 -18.44 -1.45 -16.05
CA LEU A 14 -17.91 -0.58 -15.00
C LEU A 14 -18.26 -1.11 -13.61
N LEU A 15 -19.52 -1.46 -13.36
CA LEU A 15 -19.94 -2.04 -12.08
C LEU A 15 -19.25 -3.37 -11.80
N ARG A 16 -19.02 -4.20 -12.81
CA ARG A 16 -18.30 -5.49 -12.65
C ARG A 16 -16.82 -5.30 -12.26
N VAL A 17 -16.19 -4.18 -12.63
CA VAL A 17 -14.81 -3.86 -12.27
C VAL A 17 -14.76 -3.05 -10.96
N ALA A 18 -15.68 -2.11 -10.78
CA ALA A 18 -15.74 -1.24 -9.61
C ALA A 18 -16.18 -1.98 -8.35
N TRP A 19 -17.15 -2.89 -8.45
CA TRP A 19 -17.66 -3.65 -7.31
C TRP A 19 -16.57 -4.35 -6.49
N PRO A 20 -15.67 -5.15 -7.11
CA PRO A 20 -14.66 -5.81 -6.33
C PRO A 20 -13.56 -4.85 -5.84
N LEU A 21 -13.32 -3.71 -6.52
CA LEU A 21 -12.42 -2.65 -6.02
C LEU A 21 -12.99 -1.96 -4.76
N ILE A 22 -14.30 -1.74 -4.74
CA ILE A 22 -15.02 -1.19 -3.58
C ILE A 22 -14.93 -2.18 -2.41
N ILE A 23 -15.18 -3.47 -2.65
CA ILE A 23 -15.04 -4.50 -1.62
C ILE A 23 -13.61 -4.53 -1.08
N ASN A 24 -12.60 -4.55 -1.95
CA ASN A 24 -11.21 -4.59 -1.52
C ASN A 24 -10.83 -3.37 -0.64
N SER A 25 -11.23 -2.18 -1.07
CA SER A 25 -10.98 -0.94 -0.32
C SER A 25 -11.73 -0.94 1.02
N GLY A 26 -12.97 -1.44 1.03
CA GLY A 26 -13.79 -1.60 2.23
C GLY A 26 -13.21 -2.63 3.20
N SER A 27 -12.72 -3.77 2.71
CA SER A 27 -12.03 -4.78 3.51
C SER A 27 -10.76 -4.22 4.16
N PHE A 28 -9.95 -3.46 3.41
CA PHE A 28 -8.76 -2.81 3.96
C PHE A 28 -9.11 -1.79 5.05
N ALA A 29 -10.18 -1.01 4.85
CA ALA A 29 -10.67 -0.07 5.85
C ALA A 29 -11.19 -0.79 7.11
N LEU A 30 -11.95 -1.88 6.95
CA LEU A 30 -12.44 -2.71 8.07
C LEU A 30 -11.29 -3.35 8.84
N LEU A 31 -10.25 -3.83 8.16
CA LEU A 31 -9.05 -4.40 8.79
C LEU A 31 -8.35 -3.35 9.68
N ASN A 32 -8.12 -2.15 9.14
CA ASN A 32 -7.53 -1.04 9.88
C ASN A 32 -8.42 -0.60 11.05
N PHE A 33 -9.74 -0.60 10.87
CA PHE A 33 -10.68 -0.27 11.94
C PHE A 33 -10.65 -1.30 13.07
N ALA A 34 -10.68 -2.59 12.72
CA ALA A 34 -10.61 -3.68 13.69
C ALA A 34 -9.29 -3.65 14.47
N ASP A 35 -8.16 -3.46 13.80
CA ASP A 35 -6.83 -3.31 14.44
C ASP A 35 -6.84 -2.19 15.49
N ARG A 36 -7.37 -1.02 15.12
CA ARG A 36 -7.54 0.13 16.02
C ARG A 36 -8.53 -0.12 17.15
N LEU A 37 -9.60 -0.87 16.90
CA LEU A 37 -10.58 -1.23 17.91
C LEU A 37 -9.97 -2.16 18.97
N PHE A 38 -9.21 -3.17 18.55
CA PHE A 38 -8.48 -4.05 19.47
C PHE A 38 -7.43 -3.29 20.29
N LEU A 39 -6.69 -2.37 19.67
CA LEU A 39 -5.76 -1.48 20.37
C LEU A 39 -6.48 -0.59 21.41
N SER A 40 -7.66 -0.06 21.07
CA SER A 40 -8.47 0.76 21.98
C SER A 40 -8.96 0.00 23.21
N TRP A 41 -9.28 -1.29 23.06
CA TRP A 41 -9.68 -2.14 24.18
C TRP A 41 -8.50 -2.60 25.03
N HIS A 42 -7.29 -2.62 24.48
CA HIS A 42 -6.10 -3.06 25.21
C HIS A 42 -5.49 -1.92 26.05
N SER A 43 -5.38 -0.71 25.49
CA SER A 43 -4.88 0.46 26.22
C SER A 43 -5.21 1.77 25.51
N GLU A 44 -5.79 2.72 26.25
CA GLU A 44 -6.07 4.07 25.74
C GLU A 44 -4.77 4.78 25.29
N ALA A 45 -3.66 4.56 26.01
CA ALA A 45 -2.35 5.09 25.65
C ALA A 45 -1.81 4.48 24.34
N ALA A 46 -2.01 3.17 24.13
CA ALA A 46 -1.60 2.49 22.90
C ALA A 46 -2.43 2.95 21.69
N PHE A 47 -3.73 3.21 21.87
CA PHE A 47 -4.57 3.77 20.82
C PHE A 47 -4.11 5.19 20.41
N ARG A 48 -3.85 6.05 21.40
CA ARG A 48 -3.37 7.43 21.16
C ARG A 48 -2.01 7.46 20.46
N ALA A 49 -1.13 6.51 20.79
CA ALA A 49 0.17 6.33 20.14
C ALA A 49 0.10 5.78 18.70
N SER A 50 -0.89 4.93 18.40
CA SER A 50 -0.96 4.23 17.10
C SER A 50 -1.19 5.17 15.91
N LEU A 51 -1.93 6.26 16.11
CA LEU A 51 -2.29 7.22 15.06
C LEU A 51 -1.07 8.01 14.54
N PRO A 52 -0.31 8.75 15.37
CA PRO A 52 0.85 9.49 14.92
C PRO A 52 1.95 8.55 14.40
N GLY A 53 2.24 7.43 15.09
CA GLY A 53 3.23 6.45 14.65
C GLY A 53 2.88 5.82 13.29
N GLY A 54 1.62 5.48 13.08
CA GLY A 54 1.13 4.92 11.81
C GLY A 54 1.14 5.93 10.66
N ILE A 55 0.74 7.18 10.90
CA ILE A 55 0.77 8.24 9.88
C ILE A 55 2.20 8.57 9.49
N LEU A 56 3.12 8.68 10.45
CA LEU A 56 4.55 8.92 10.17
C LEU A 56 5.14 7.80 9.31
N PHE A 57 4.87 6.55 9.69
CA PHE A 57 5.29 5.40 8.90
C PHE A 57 4.72 5.45 7.47
N PHE A 58 3.41 5.69 7.33
CA PHE A 58 2.77 5.77 6.02
C PHE A 58 3.37 6.89 5.17
N THR A 59 3.62 8.07 5.74
CA THR A 59 4.24 9.19 5.03
C THR A 59 5.65 8.85 4.54
N LEU A 60 6.44 8.11 5.31
CA LEU A 60 7.79 7.69 4.88
C LEU A 60 7.74 6.62 3.79
N VAL A 61 6.77 5.70 3.85
CA VAL A 61 6.67 4.55 2.95
C VAL A 61 5.88 4.87 1.67
N CYS A 62 4.98 5.85 1.68
CA CYS A 62 4.08 6.13 0.54
C CYS A 62 4.85 6.52 -0.73
N GLY A 63 5.99 7.22 -0.61
CA GLY A 63 6.84 7.55 -1.74
C GLY A 63 7.39 6.30 -2.43
N PHE A 64 7.87 5.32 -1.65
CA PHE A 64 8.34 4.05 -2.18
C PHE A 64 7.21 3.23 -2.80
N MET A 65 6.02 3.23 -2.19
CA MET A 65 4.83 2.61 -2.77
C MET A 65 4.45 3.26 -4.11
N ALA A 66 4.48 4.59 -4.20
CA ALA A 66 4.18 5.31 -5.43
C ALA A 66 5.19 4.97 -6.53
N LEU A 67 6.49 4.95 -6.21
CA LEU A 67 7.56 4.56 -7.13
C LEU A 67 7.39 3.13 -7.62
N ALA A 68 7.12 2.18 -6.72
CA ALA A 68 6.81 0.80 -7.08
C ALA A 68 5.57 0.71 -7.98
N GLY A 69 4.56 1.54 -7.73
CA GLY A 69 3.34 1.64 -8.51
C GLY A 69 3.55 2.08 -9.97
N ILE A 70 4.58 2.89 -10.27
CA ILE A 70 4.90 3.32 -11.64
C ILE A 70 5.20 2.10 -12.55
N THR A 71 5.67 0.99 -11.98
CA THR A 71 5.88 -0.28 -12.69
C THR A 71 4.62 -0.73 -13.46
N ASN A 72 3.42 -0.43 -12.94
CA ASN A 72 2.15 -0.73 -13.61
C ASN A 72 2.06 -0.08 -15.01
N THR A 73 2.46 1.18 -15.13
CA THR A 73 2.42 1.93 -16.39
C THR A 73 3.34 1.29 -17.43
N PHE A 74 4.59 0.97 -17.05
CA PHE A 74 5.53 0.31 -17.96
C PHE A 74 5.06 -1.10 -18.35
N VAL A 75 4.58 -1.88 -17.38
CA VAL A 75 4.06 -3.24 -17.62
C VAL A 75 2.86 -3.20 -18.55
N SER A 76 1.91 -2.28 -18.35
CA SER A 76 0.72 -2.16 -19.21
C SER A 76 1.05 -1.75 -20.64
N GLN A 77 1.98 -0.81 -20.82
CA GLN A 77 2.42 -0.36 -22.14
C GLN A 77 3.16 -1.48 -22.90
N LEU A 78 4.13 -2.14 -22.25
CA LEU A 78 4.93 -3.22 -22.84
C LEU A 78 4.07 -4.47 -23.12
N TRP A 79 3.11 -4.77 -22.26
CA TRP A 79 2.16 -5.85 -22.48
C TRP A 79 1.22 -5.55 -23.65
N GLY A 80 0.80 -4.28 -23.81
CA GLY A 80 -0.03 -3.82 -24.92
C GLY A 80 0.68 -3.82 -26.28
N SER A 81 2.00 -3.58 -26.30
CA SER A 81 2.82 -3.64 -27.52
C SER A 81 3.26 -5.05 -27.93
N GLY A 82 2.96 -6.08 -27.12
CA GLY A 82 3.35 -7.46 -27.37
C GLY A 82 4.76 -7.83 -26.90
N ASP A 83 5.52 -6.90 -26.32
CA ASP A 83 6.87 -7.14 -25.81
C ASP A 83 6.85 -7.85 -24.44
N ARG A 84 6.79 -9.18 -24.48
CA ARG A 84 6.83 -10.05 -23.30
C ARG A 84 8.15 -9.96 -22.53
N ILE A 85 9.26 -9.75 -23.22
CA ILE A 85 10.60 -9.73 -22.62
C ILE A 85 10.79 -8.42 -21.85
N GLY A 86 10.40 -7.29 -22.46
CA GLY A 86 10.35 -5.99 -21.79
C GLY A 86 9.45 -6.03 -20.56
N CYS A 87 8.28 -6.65 -20.65
CA CYS A 87 7.38 -6.81 -19.51
C CYS A 87 8.03 -7.58 -18.33
N ALA A 88 8.73 -8.69 -18.61
CA ALA A 88 9.44 -9.44 -17.58
C ALA A 88 10.58 -8.62 -16.94
N ARG A 89 11.32 -7.85 -17.75
CA ARG A 89 12.38 -6.95 -17.26
C ARG A 89 11.83 -5.85 -16.36
N ALA A 90 10.76 -5.16 -16.78
CA ALA A 90 10.11 -4.13 -15.97
C ALA A 90 9.61 -4.68 -14.62
N THR A 91 9.08 -5.91 -14.63
CA THR A 91 8.64 -6.60 -13.41
C THR A 91 9.81 -6.90 -12.47
N SER A 92 10.90 -7.45 -13.01
CA SER A 92 12.10 -7.72 -12.22
C SER A 92 12.66 -6.44 -11.60
N GLN A 93 12.65 -5.32 -12.34
CA GLN A 93 13.08 -4.01 -11.83
C GLN A 93 12.17 -3.50 -10.71
N GLY A 94 10.85 -3.68 -10.83
CA GLY A 94 9.90 -3.33 -9.76
C GLY A 94 10.13 -4.15 -8.49
N ILE A 95 10.44 -5.45 -8.61
CA ILE A 95 10.77 -6.31 -7.47
C ILE A 95 12.11 -5.88 -6.84
N TRP A 96 13.13 -5.62 -7.66
CA TRP A 96 14.42 -5.12 -7.18
C TRP A 96 14.26 -3.77 -6.47
N LEU A 97 13.45 -2.86 -7.00
CA LEU A 97 13.14 -1.58 -6.36
C LEU A 97 12.46 -1.79 -5.00
N ALA A 98 11.49 -2.71 -4.90
CA ALA A 98 10.84 -3.03 -3.64
C ALA A 98 11.81 -3.63 -2.61
N LEU A 99 12.68 -4.56 -3.03
CA LEU A 99 13.71 -5.12 -2.16
C LEU A 99 14.71 -4.05 -1.69
N LEU A 100 15.16 -3.17 -2.59
CA LEU A 100 16.07 -2.06 -2.26
C LEU A 100 15.39 -0.99 -1.41
N SER A 101 14.07 -0.84 -1.48
CA SER A 101 13.33 0.10 -0.62
C SER A 101 13.35 -0.33 0.85
N THR A 102 13.48 -1.63 1.14
CA THR A 102 13.47 -2.16 2.51
C THR A 102 14.62 -1.59 3.36
N PRO A 103 15.91 -1.69 2.97
CA PRO A 103 17.00 -1.08 3.73
C PRO A 103 16.92 0.45 3.75
N LEU A 104 16.39 1.09 2.69
CA LEU A 104 16.17 2.53 2.67
C LEU A 104 15.12 2.97 3.71
N ILE A 105 14.02 2.23 3.84
CA ILE A 105 12.99 2.47 4.86
C ILE A 105 13.57 2.30 6.27
N VAL A 106 14.40 1.26 6.49
CA VAL A 106 15.10 1.07 7.77
C VAL A 106 16.07 2.22 8.06
N LEU A 107 16.76 2.74 7.04
CA LEU A 107 17.66 3.90 7.19
C LEU A 107 16.91 5.18 7.59
N LEU A 108 15.63 5.30 7.25
CA LEU A 108 14.76 6.42 7.66
C LEU A 108 14.24 6.27 9.10
N ALA A 109 14.41 5.10 9.74
CA ALA A 109 13.99 4.86 11.12
C ALA A 109 14.49 5.90 12.14
N PRO A 110 15.79 6.27 12.21
CA PRO A 110 16.25 7.28 13.15
C PRO A 110 15.58 8.64 12.93
N ILE A 111 15.32 9.02 11.67
CA ILE A 111 14.64 10.27 11.34
C ILE A 111 13.20 10.25 11.84
N GLY A 112 12.48 9.14 11.64
CA GLY A 112 11.11 8.98 12.15
C GLY A 112 11.04 9.03 13.67
N ILE A 113 11.98 8.39 14.37
CA ILE A 113 12.08 8.44 15.83
C ILE A 113 12.39 9.86 16.32
N SER A 114 13.32 10.57 15.67
CA SER A 114 13.61 11.97 16.00
C SER A 114 12.38 12.87 15.83
N LEU A 115 11.60 12.67 14.76
CA LEU A 115 10.36 13.42 14.54
C LEU A 115 9.30 13.14 15.61
N LEU A 116 9.15 11.90 16.05
CA LEU A 116 8.26 11.54 17.17
C LEU A 116 8.69 12.24 18.47
N ARG A 117 9.98 12.23 18.78
CA ARG A 117 10.54 12.91 19.96
C ARG A 117 10.35 14.42 19.93
N LEU A 118 10.38 15.03 18.74
CA LEU A 118 10.11 16.46 18.54
C LEU A 118 8.63 16.83 18.72
N SER A 119 7.72 15.86 18.65
CA SER A 119 6.26 16.09 18.75
C SER A 119 5.80 16.45 20.17
N GLY A 120 6.65 16.26 21.19
CA GLY A 120 6.37 16.69 22.56
C GLY A 120 5.31 15.86 23.30
N HIS A 121 5.06 14.62 22.89
CA HIS A 121 4.13 13.72 23.57
C HIS A 121 4.64 13.29 24.95
N GLU A 122 3.72 12.94 25.86
CA GLU A 122 4.08 12.39 27.17
C GLU A 122 4.98 11.14 27.04
N SER A 123 5.91 10.99 27.97
CA SER A 123 6.95 9.95 27.91
C SER A 123 6.40 8.53 27.80
N GLU A 124 5.24 8.25 28.42
CA GLU A 124 4.61 6.94 28.37
C GLU A 124 4.01 6.63 26.98
N VAL A 125 3.43 7.65 26.33
CA VAL A 125 2.89 7.55 24.96
C VAL A 125 4.02 7.43 23.94
N LEU A 126 5.09 8.21 24.11
CA LEU A 126 6.24 8.24 23.21
C LEU A 126 6.96 6.88 23.12
N ILE A 127 7.07 6.14 24.24
CA ILE A 127 7.66 4.79 24.25
C ILE A 127 6.82 3.84 23.39
N LEU A 128 5.49 3.89 23.53
CA LEU A 128 4.57 3.07 22.74
C LEU A 128 4.58 3.47 21.26
N GLU A 129 4.67 4.77 20.95
CA GLU A 129 4.81 5.28 19.58
C GLU A 129 6.06 4.76 18.90
N GLU A 130 7.22 4.83 19.57
CA GLU A 130 8.48 4.33 19.04
C GLU A 130 8.43 2.81 18.81
N GLN A 131 7.84 2.05 19.73
CA GLN A 131 7.68 0.61 19.58
C GLN A 131 6.78 0.27 18.39
N TYR A 132 5.62 0.91 18.30
CA TYR A 132 4.67 0.71 17.20
C TYR A 132 5.30 1.06 15.85
N PHE A 133 6.01 2.19 15.78
CA PHE A 133 6.73 2.62 14.59
C PHE A 133 7.82 1.62 14.15
N LYS A 134 8.59 1.07 15.09
CA LYS A 134 9.61 0.04 14.81
C LYS A 134 8.99 -1.26 14.27
N ILE A 135 7.85 -1.68 14.82
CA ILE A 135 7.12 -2.86 14.33
C ILE A 135 6.64 -2.63 12.89
N LEU A 136 6.06 -1.46 12.60
CA LEU A 136 5.63 -1.10 11.26
C LEU A 136 6.79 -1.03 10.26
N LEU A 137 7.94 -0.47 10.64
CA LEU A 137 9.15 -0.41 9.82
C LEU A 137 9.59 -1.80 9.35
N PHE A 138 9.51 -2.81 10.21
CA PHE A 138 9.83 -4.20 9.86
C PHE A 138 8.88 -4.74 8.77
N GLY A 139 7.61 -4.34 8.80
CA GLY A 139 6.60 -4.67 7.78
C GLY A 139 6.64 -3.80 6.51
N GLY A 140 7.34 -2.66 6.53
CA GLY A 140 7.35 -1.68 5.43
C GLY A 140 7.84 -2.23 4.10
N GLY A 141 8.88 -3.06 4.12
CA GLY A 141 9.36 -3.74 2.91
C GLY A 141 8.29 -4.63 2.27
N GLY A 142 7.52 -5.35 3.09
CA GLY A 142 6.40 -6.16 2.63
C GLY A 142 5.28 -5.33 1.99
N MET A 143 4.99 -4.15 2.54
CA MET A 143 3.97 -3.24 1.99
C MET A 143 4.38 -2.72 0.60
N VAL A 144 5.65 -2.33 0.40
CA VAL A 144 6.14 -1.90 -0.91
C VAL A 144 6.19 -3.06 -1.90
N LEU A 145 6.60 -4.25 -1.47
CA LEU A 145 6.62 -5.45 -2.30
C LEU A 145 5.20 -5.84 -2.76
N SER A 146 4.23 -5.80 -1.85
CA SER A 146 2.81 -6.01 -2.16
C SER A 146 2.32 -5.01 -3.21
N SER A 147 2.73 -3.74 -3.11
CA SER A 147 2.42 -2.71 -4.10
C SER A 147 3.04 -3.01 -5.47
N ALA A 148 4.31 -3.43 -5.52
CA ALA A 148 5.01 -3.80 -6.76
C ALA A 148 4.37 -5.02 -7.45
N LEU A 149 4.02 -6.05 -6.67
CA LEU A 149 3.32 -7.23 -7.17
C LEU A 149 1.92 -6.87 -7.69
N SER A 150 1.18 -6.07 -6.93
CA SER A 150 -0.14 -5.57 -7.34
C SER A 150 -0.05 -4.76 -8.63
N ALA A 151 0.96 -3.91 -8.78
CA ALA A 151 1.24 -3.14 -10.00
C ALA A 151 1.51 -4.05 -11.21
N PHE A 152 2.25 -5.15 -11.02
CA PHE A 152 2.51 -6.13 -12.08
C PHE A 152 1.26 -6.89 -12.54
N PHE A 153 0.46 -7.41 -11.61
CA PHE A 153 -0.76 -8.15 -11.95
C PHE A 153 -1.82 -7.23 -12.56
N SER A 154 -1.96 -6.01 -12.02
CA SER A 154 -2.87 -4.99 -12.54
C SER A 154 -2.46 -4.56 -13.96
N GLY A 155 -1.17 -4.33 -14.22
CA GLY A 155 -0.67 -3.91 -15.53
C GLY A 155 -0.88 -4.91 -16.66
N ARG A 156 -0.97 -6.20 -16.34
CA ARG A 156 -1.31 -7.27 -17.31
C ARG A 156 -2.82 -7.47 -17.50
N GLY A 157 -3.66 -6.63 -16.90
CA GLY A 157 -5.12 -6.78 -16.89
C GLY A 157 -5.63 -7.94 -16.02
N ARG A 158 -4.77 -8.54 -15.18
CA ARG A 158 -5.14 -9.61 -14.24
C ARG A 158 -5.47 -9.05 -12.85
N THR A 159 -6.33 -8.05 -12.81
CA THR A 159 -6.79 -7.41 -11.56
C THR A 159 -7.50 -8.38 -10.60
N ARG A 160 -8.07 -9.48 -11.12
CA ARG A 160 -8.67 -10.54 -10.28
C ARG A 160 -7.66 -11.26 -9.38
N VAL A 161 -6.41 -11.39 -9.79
CA VAL A 161 -5.37 -12.07 -8.98
C VAL A 161 -4.97 -11.20 -7.79
N VAL A 162 -4.94 -9.87 -7.96
CA VAL A 162 -4.68 -8.90 -6.87
C VAL A 162 -5.75 -8.97 -5.78
N MET A 163 -6.99 -9.34 -6.13
CA MET A 163 -8.08 -9.49 -5.16
C MET A 163 -8.16 -10.86 -4.50
N SER A 164 -7.39 -11.84 -5.00
CA SER A 164 -7.40 -13.21 -4.47
C SER A 164 -6.29 -13.45 -3.45
N CYS A 165 -5.34 -12.53 -3.36
CA CYS A 165 -4.23 -12.52 -2.40
C CYS A 165 -4.51 -11.47 -1.33
#